data_AF-A0AAX4IXI1-F1
#
_entry.id   AF-A0AAX4IXI1-F1
#
_cell.length_a   1.000
_cell.length_b   1.000
_cell.length_c   1.000
_cell.angle_alpha   90.00
_cell.angle_beta   90.00
_cell.angle_gamma   90.00
#
_symmetry.space_group_name_H-M   'P 1'
#
loop_
_entity.id
_entity.type
_entity.pdbx_description
1 polymer ?
#
loop_
_entity_poly.entity_id
_entity_poly.type
_entity_poly.pdbx_seq_one_letter_code
_entity_poly.pdbx_strand_id
1 'polypeptide(L)'
;MRLISIKHLVILIGLANLTLGAKILIGYRRVHKNEAEIINDLGNIFRDPTFDDRANRDDKAQIGNGVYLSMKRDGYDALPSHWWCYVEAEMGPLARTPKVWISKFMWDKRETNIEAYVQARLEDGESADSAIRMSETKNFPKGTIQMLIPTWMVRRNILKTSAHCYANAQNLPYRGAVSFDDWGNYRNRKPT
;
A
#
# COMPACT_ATOMS: atom_id res chain seq x y z
N MET A 1 38.66 11.51 -20.83
CA MET A 1 37.64 10.45 -20.92
C MET A 1 38.11 9.29 -20.05
N ARG A 2 37.56 9.12 -18.83
CA ARG A 2 37.99 8.03 -17.91
C ARG A 2 37.23 6.75 -18.28
N LEU A 3 37.95 5.72 -18.72
CA LEU A 3 37.41 4.39 -18.98
C LEU A 3 36.99 3.74 -17.65
N ILE A 4 35.69 3.45 -17.50
CA ILE A 4 35.16 2.68 -16.38
C ILE A 4 35.65 1.24 -16.55
N SER A 5 36.42 0.72 -15.58
CA SER A 5 36.92 -0.67 -15.67
C SER A 5 35.80 -1.68 -15.39
N ILE A 6 35.91 -2.88 -15.94
CA ILE A 6 34.93 -3.98 -15.75
C ILE A 6 34.62 -4.24 -14.27
N LYS A 7 35.60 -4.08 -13.38
CA LYS A 7 35.39 -4.22 -11.92
C LYS A 7 34.42 -3.17 -11.37
N HIS A 8 34.53 -1.93 -11.84
CA HIS A 8 33.61 -0.85 -11.47
C HIS A 8 32.21 -1.09 -12.02
N LEU A 9 32.10 -1.65 -13.23
CA LEU A 9 30.80 -2.01 -13.81
C LEU A 9 30.10 -3.13 -13.02
N VAL A 10 30.82 -4.17 -12.61
CA VAL A 10 30.26 -5.26 -11.79
C VAL A 10 29.81 -4.76 -10.41
N ILE A 11 30.61 -3.88 -9.77
CA ILE A 11 30.24 -3.27 -8.49
C ILE A 11 28.99 -2.39 -8.64
N LEU A 12 28.92 -1.57 -9.69
CA LEU A 12 27.75 -0.73 -9.97
C LEU A 12 26.48 -1.55 -10.23
N ILE A 13 26.58 -2.63 -11.00
CA ILE A 13 25.45 -3.55 -11.24
C ILE A 13 25.03 -4.24 -9.94
N GLY A 14 25.97 -4.69 -9.11
CA GLY A 14 25.67 -5.29 -7.81
C GLY A 14 24.93 -4.33 -6.88
N LEU A 15 25.43 -3.10 -6.74
CA LEU A 15 24.81 -2.04 -5.94
C LEU A 15 23.42 -1.65 -6.45
N ALA A 16 23.24 -1.50 -7.77
CA ALA A 16 21.95 -1.20 -8.36
C ALA A 16 20.90 -2.29 -8.05
N ASN A 17 21.27 -3.57 -8.20
CA ASN A 17 20.37 -4.69 -7.88
C ASN A 17 20.02 -4.74 -6.39
N LEU A 18 20.99 -4.51 -5.49
CA LEU A 18 20.77 -4.41 -4.05
C LEU A 18 19.76 -3.31 -3.71
N THR A 19 19.87 -2.14 -4.33
CA THR A 19 18.92 -1.04 -4.10
C THR A 19 17.51 -1.37 -4.62
N LEU A 20 17.38 -2.07 -5.74
CA LEU A 20 16.07 -2.42 -6.30
C LEU A 20 15.29 -3.43 -5.47
N GLY A 21 16.00 -4.36 -4.81
CA GLY A 21 15.43 -5.36 -3.89
C GLY A 21 15.34 -4.90 -2.43
N ALA A 22 15.78 -3.67 -2.11
CA ALA A 22 15.65 -3.14 -0.77
C ALA A 22 14.17 -2.92 -0.43
N LYS A 23 13.76 -3.38 0.75
CA LYS A 23 12.41 -3.18 1.27
C LYS A 23 12.33 -1.89 2.07
N ILE A 24 11.25 -1.15 1.84
CA ILE A 24 10.94 0.09 2.56
C ILE A 24 9.57 -0.02 3.22
N LEU A 25 9.41 0.63 4.36
CA LEU A 25 8.11 0.76 5.02
C LEU A 25 7.13 1.52 4.11
N ILE A 26 5.98 0.90 3.80
CA ILE A 26 4.93 1.49 2.97
C ILE A 26 3.64 1.77 3.72
N GLY A 27 3.52 1.36 4.99
CA GLY A 27 2.40 1.78 5.80
C GLY A 27 2.14 0.88 6.99
N TYR A 28 1.08 1.21 7.69
CA TYR A 28 0.63 0.52 8.88
C TYR A 28 -0.83 0.13 8.75
N ARG A 29 -1.23 -0.95 9.41
CA ARG A 29 -2.65 -1.28 9.56
C ARG A 29 -2.91 -1.90 10.92
N ARG A 30 -4.15 -1.75 11.37
CA ARG A 30 -4.69 -2.42 12.56
C ARG A 30 -5.62 -3.51 12.08
N VAL A 31 -5.47 -4.72 12.61
CA VAL A 31 -6.27 -5.89 12.21
C VAL A 31 -6.66 -6.70 13.43
N HIS A 32 -7.73 -7.48 13.33
CA HIS A 32 -8.09 -8.42 14.39
C HIS A 32 -6.99 -9.47 14.59
N LYS A 33 -6.83 -9.95 15.82
CA LYS A 33 -5.85 -11.01 16.21
C LYS A 33 -5.74 -12.14 15.17
N ASN A 34 -6.86 -12.74 14.76
CA ASN A 34 -6.85 -13.85 13.79
C ASN A 34 -6.23 -13.46 12.43
N GLU A 35 -6.46 -12.24 11.93
CA GLU A 35 -5.81 -11.78 10.69
C GLU A 35 -4.32 -11.49 10.91
N ALA A 36 -3.94 -10.98 12.09
CA ALA A 36 -2.54 -10.77 12.45
C ALA A 36 -1.74 -12.07 12.54
N GLU A 37 -2.33 -13.13 13.09
CA GLU A 37 -1.74 -14.47 13.13
C GLU A 37 -1.47 -14.99 11.72
N ILE A 38 -2.46 -14.89 10.81
CA ILE A 38 -2.28 -15.26 9.40
C ILE A 38 -1.16 -14.43 8.74
N ILE A 39 -1.13 -13.11 8.96
CA ILE A 39 -0.08 -12.25 8.40
C ILE A 39 1.30 -12.67 8.91
N ASN A 40 1.43 -12.98 10.20
CA ASN A 40 2.69 -13.40 10.80
C ASN A 40 3.15 -14.76 10.28
N ASP A 41 2.24 -15.73 10.16
CA ASP A 41 2.54 -17.06 9.65
C ASP A 41 2.99 -17.01 8.18
N LEU A 42 2.38 -16.13 7.38
CA LEU A 42 2.78 -15.91 5.99
C LEU A 42 4.00 -15.00 5.82
N GLY A 43 4.34 -14.21 6.86
CA GLY A 43 5.31 -13.11 6.78
C GLY A 43 4.93 -12.03 5.76
N ASN A 44 3.64 -11.91 5.40
CA ASN A 44 3.18 -11.04 4.32
C ASN A 44 1.72 -10.61 4.51
N ILE A 45 1.33 -9.51 3.86
CA ILE A 45 -0.07 -9.13 3.77
C ILE A 45 -0.88 -10.19 3.03
N PHE A 46 -2.11 -10.36 3.47
CA PHE A 46 -3.06 -11.33 2.93
C PHE A 46 -4.38 -10.63 2.62
N ARG A 47 -5.11 -11.14 1.61
CA ARG A 47 -6.46 -10.68 1.30
C ARG A 47 -7.34 -11.84 0.82
N ASP A 48 -8.33 -12.17 1.64
CA ASP A 48 -9.46 -13.00 1.24
C ASP A 48 -10.56 -12.14 0.57
N PRO A 49 -11.13 -12.56 -0.57
CA PRO A 49 -12.21 -11.81 -1.24
C PRO A 49 -13.44 -11.55 -0.35
N THR A 50 -13.74 -12.41 0.63
CA THR A 50 -14.87 -12.21 1.54
C THR A 50 -14.74 -10.96 2.41
N PHE A 51 -13.51 -10.47 2.63
CA PHE A 51 -13.30 -9.18 3.28
C PHE A 51 -13.75 -8.02 2.39
N ASP A 52 -13.56 -8.11 1.07
CA ASP A 52 -14.04 -7.11 0.11
C ASP A 52 -15.56 -7.13 0.08
N ASP A 53 -16.18 -8.31 0.01
CA ASP A 53 -17.63 -8.44 0.05
C ASP A 53 -18.23 -7.83 1.32
N ARG A 54 -17.60 -8.07 2.47
CA ARG A 54 -18.02 -7.46 3.75
C ARG A 54 -17.82 -5.95 3.76
N ALA A 55 -16.68 -5.47 3.28
CA ALA A 55 -16.40 -4.03 3.22
C ALA A 55 -17.40 -3.30 2.30
N ASN A 56 -17.80 -3.92 1.19
CA ASN A 56 -18.83 -3.38 0.30
C ASN A 56 -20.23 -3.38 0.93
N ARG A 57 -20.59 -4.43 1.68
CA ARG A 57 -21.88 -4.47 2.40
C ARG A 57 -21.97 -3.46 3.54
N ASP A 58 -20.85 -3.18 4.20
CA ASP A 58 -20.78 -2.29 5.35
C ASP A 58 -20.46 -0.82 4.98
N ASP A 59 -20.38 -0.47 3.69
CA ASP A 59 -19.93 0.83 3.18
C ASP A 59 -18.55 1.27 3.74
N LYS A 60 -17.65 0.29 3.92
CA LYS A 60 -16.28 0.47 4.42
C LYS A 60 -15.22 0.44 3.31
N ALA A 61 -15.61 0.14 2.07
CA ALA A 61 -14.72 0.12 0.90
C ALA A 61 -14.54 1.52 0.29
N GLN A 62 -14.07 2.49 1.09
CA GLN A 62 -14.03 3.90 0.71
C GLN A 62 -13.42 4.17 -0.67
N ILE A 63 -12.28 3.53 -0.96
CA ILE A 63 -11.57 3.65 -2.24
C ILE A 63 -11.47 2.30 -2.97
N GLY A 64 -12.40 1.40 -2.65
CA GLY A 64 -12.58 0.11 -3.29
C GLY A 64 -11.97 -1.09 -2.55
N ASN A 65 -11.76 -2.16 -3.31
CA ASN A 65 -11.43 -3.50 -2.82
C ASN A 65 -9.91 -3.73 -2.71
N GLY A 66 -9.44 -4.18 -1.54
CA GLY A 66 -8.03 -4.37 -1.30
C GLY A 66 -7.60 -4.24 0.16
N VAL A 67 -6.28 -4.15 0.35
CA VAL A 67 -5.65 -3.94 1.66
C VAL A 67 -5.37 -2.46 1.87
N TYR A 68 -6.01 -1.91 2.90
CA TYR A 68 -5.84 -0.53 3.33
C TYR A 68 -4.65 -0.40 4.28
N LEU A 69 -3.78 0.56 4.01
CA LEU A 69 -2.69 0.96 4.88
C LEU A 69 -2.79 2.46 5.18
N SER A 70 -2.54 2.80 6.44
CA SER A 70 -2.41 4.17 6.92
C SER A 70 -0.95 4.62 6.91
N MET A 71 -0.73 5.92 6.70
CA MET A 71 0.61 6.52 6.77
C MET A 71 1.22 6.48 8.18
N LYS A 72 0.39 6.37 9.23
CA LYS A 72 0.81 6.44 10.64
C LYS A 72 0.38 5.16 11.35
N ARG A 73 1.20 4.69 12.27
CA ARG A 73 0.90 3.55 13.15
C ARG A 73 -0.50 3.61 13.79
N ASP A 74 -0.88 4.82 14.21
CA ASP A 74 -2.14 5.07 14.90
C ASP A 74 -3.13 5.84 14.01
N GLY A 75 -3.02 5.67 12.69
CA GLY A 75 -3.87 6.34 11.70
C GLY A 75 -5.30 5.80 11.60
N TYR A 76 -5.57 4.65 12.20
CA TYR A 76 -6.91 4.06 12.33
C TYR A 76 -7.21 3.81 13.80
N ASP A 77 -8.48 3.80 14.20
CA ASP A 77 -8.87 3.46 15.57
C ASP A 77 -8.57 1.99 15.91
N ALA A 78 -8.32 1.72 17.20
CA ALA A 78 -8.02 0.37 17.70
C ALA A 78 -9.21 -0.11 18.55
N LEU A 79 -9.56 -1.37 18.35
CA LEU A 79 -10.37 -2.13 19.29
C LEU A 79 -9.45 -2.98 20.17
N PRO A 80 -9.89 -3.44 21.36
CA PRO A 80 -9.05 -4.21 22.28
C PRO A 80 -8.41 -5.48 21.66
N SER A 81 -9.05 -6.07 20.65
CA SER A 81 -8.55 -7.25 19.95
C SER A 81 -7.66 -6.94 18.74
N HIS A 82 -7.41 -5.66 18.45
CA HIS A 82 -6.59 -5.26 17.31
C HIS A 82 -5.10 -5.36 17.61
N TRP A 83 -4.37 -5.85 16.62
CA TRP A 83 -2.91 -5.89 16.58
C TRP A 83 -2.41 -4.82 15.61
N TRP A 84 -1.17 -4.38 15.84
CA TRP A 84 -0.50 -3.38 15.03
C TRP A 84 0.44 -4.04 14.05
N CYS A 85 0.22 -3.80 12.76
CA CYS A 85 1.05 -4.33 11.70
C CYS A 85 1.79 -3.21 10.98
N TYR A 86 3.03 -3.49 10.59
CA TYR A 86 3.73 -2.72 9.57
C TYR A 86 3.78 -3.53 8.27
N VAL A 87 3.85 -2.82 7.15
CA VAL A 87 3.99 -3.42 5.82
C VAL A 87 5.15 -2.76 5.10
N GLU A 88 6.00 -3.58 4.53
CA GLU A 88 7.08 -3.15 3.65
C GLU A 88 6.83 -3.64 2.24
N ALA A 89 7.46 -2.99 1.27
CA ALA A 89 7.51 -3.42 -0.12
C ALA A 89 8.90 -3.19 -0.71
N GLU A 90 9.27 -3.95 -1.74
CA GLU A 90 10.48 -3.67 -2.49
C GLU A 90 10.37 -2.32 -3.21
N MET A 91 11.43 -1.52 -3.13
CA MET A 91 11.46 -0.17 -3.67
C MET A 91 11.28 -0.16 -5.20
N GLY A 92 11.89 -1.10 -5.91
CA GLY A 92 11.78 -1.20 -7.37
C GLY A 92 10.34 -1.38 -7.87
N PRO A 93 9.63 -2.43 -7.45
CA PRO A 93 8.20 -2.61 -7.73
C PRO A 93 7.36 -1.40 -7.32
N LEU A 94 7.52 -0.88 -6.10
CA LEU A 94 6.76 0.28 -5.63
C LEU A 94 6.95 1.52 -6.51
N ALA A 95 8.18 1.79 -6.94
CA ALA A 95 8.49 2.95 -7.77
C ALA A 95 7.84 2.86 -9.16
N ARG A 96 7.72 1.67 -9.74
CA ARG A 96 7.10 1.44 -11.06
C ARG A 96 5.58 1.33 -11.01
N THR A 97 5.01 0.99 -9.85
CA THR A 97 3.55 0.83 -9.74
C THR A 97 2.82 2.17 -9.86
N PRO A 98 1.80 2.27 -10.74
CA PRO A 98 0.97 3.46 -10.86
C PRO A 98 0.22 3.78 -9.57
N LYS A 99 0.07 5.07 -9.27
CA LYS A 99 -0.63 5.56 -8.09
C LYS A 99 -1.70 6.56 -8.52
N VAL A 100 -2.90 6.39 -8.00
CA VAL A 100 -4.04 7.24 -8.32
C VAL A 100 -4.70 7.76 -7.06
N TRP A 101 -4.84 9.07 -6.96
CA TRP A 101 -5.64 9.70 -5.93
C TRP A 101 -7.13 9.60 -6.26
N ILE A 102 -7.91 9.06 -5.33
CA ILE A 102 -9.37 8.93 -5.44
C ILE A 102 -10.03 10.15 -4.82
N SER A 103 -10.77 10.88 -5.64
CA SER A 103 -11.51 12.07 -5.22
C SER A 103 -12.66 11.74 -4.28
N LYS A 104 -13.02 12.70 -3.41
CA LYS A 104 -14.12 12.59 -2.44
C LYS A 104 -15.46 12.21 -3.05
N PHE A 105 -15.78 12.70 -4.24
CA PHE A 105 -17.04 12.35 -4.92
C PHE A 105 -17.10 10.88 -5.38
N MET A 106 -15.94 10.20 -5.43
CA MET A 106 -15.83 8.77 -5.74
C MET A 106 -15.80 7.88 -4.50
N TRP A 107 -15.75 8.45 -3.30
CA TRP A 107 -15.72 7.65 -2.09
C TRP A 107 -17.01 6.84 -1.93
N ASP A 108 -16.85 5.60 -1.47
CA ASP A 108 -17.93 4.64 -1.19
C ASP A 108 -18.79 4.29 -2.42
N LYS A 109 -18.34 4.65 -3.63
CA LYS A 109 -18.97 4.19 -4.86
C LYS A 109 -18.66 2.70 -5.05
N ARG A 110 -19.54 2.01 -5.78
CA ARG A 110 -19.32 0.62 -6.20
C ARG A 110 -17.94 0.48 -6.86
N GLU A 111 -17.29 -0.65 -6.61
CA GLU A 111 -15.95 -0.95 -7.15
C GLU A 111 -15.83 -0.66 -8.64
N THR A 112 -16.81 -1.07 -9.46
CA THR A 112 -16.82 -0.83 -10.91
C THR A 112 -16.71 0.65 -11.29
N ASN A 113 -17.28 1.55 -10.48
CA ASN A 113 -17.17 2.99 -10.71
C ASN A 113 -15.79 3.52 -10.31
N ILE A 114 -15.24 3.02 -9.20
CA ILE A 114 -13.90 3.38 -8.74
C ILE A 114 -12.85 2.89 -9.75
N GLU A 115 -12.97 1.66 -10.23
CA GLU A 115 -12.13 1.10 -11.29
C GLU A 115 -12.19 1.94 -12.56
N ALA A 116 -13.38 2.29 -13.04
CA ALA A 116 -13.53 3.17 -14.21
C ALA A 116 -12.86 4.53 -14.00
N TYR A 117 -13.00 5.12 -12.80
CA TYR A 117 -12.35 6.38 -12.45
C TYR A 117 -10.81 6.26 -12.44
N VAL A 118 -10.29 5.16 -11.90
CA VAL A 118 -8.84 4.87 -11.89
C VAL A 118 -8.36 4.68 -13.31
N GLN A 119 -9.01 3.81 -14.10
CA GLN A 119 -8.63 3.50 -15.47
C GLN A 119 -8.55 4.75 -16.36
N ALA A 120 -9.49 5.70 -16.19
CA ALA A 120 -9.50 6.96 -16.95
C ALA A 120 -8.30 7.88 -16.67
N ARG A 121 -7.44 7.56 -15.69
CA ARG A 121 -6.21 8.31 -15.37
C ARG A 121 -4.95 7.56 -15.76
N LEU A 122 -5.06 6.27 -16.02
CA LEU A 122 -3.90 5.44 -16.32
C LEU A 122 -3.42 5.66 -17.75
N GLU A 123 -2.16 5.31 -17.99
CA GLU A 123 -1.54 5.33 -19.32
C GLU A 123 -1.95 4.06 -20.11
N ASP A 124 -1.75 4.09 -21.43
CA ASP A 124 -2.02 2.94 -22.29
C ASP A 124 -1.22 1.70 -21.83
N GLY A 125 -1.91 0.57 -21.70
CA GLY A 125 -1.32 -0.69 -21.22
C GLY A 125 -1.34 -0.87 -19.69
N GLU A 126 -1.78 0.14 -18.93
CA GLU A 126 -1.99 0.02 -17.49
C GLU A 126 -3.43 -0.39 -17.14
N SER A 127 -3.60 -1.00 -15.97
CA SER A 127 -4.90 -1.50 -15.49
C SER A 127 -5.23 -0.99 -14.09
N ALA A 128 -6.51 -0.67 -13.85
CA ALA A 128 -7.02 -0.24 -12.54
C ALA A 128 -6.74 -1.26 -11.41
N ASP A 129 -6.66 -2.54 -11.73
CA ASP A 129 -6.31 -3.61 -10.79
C ASP A 129 -4.83 -3.61 -10.38
N SER A 130 -4.00 -2.89 -11.13
CA SER A 130 -2.54 -2.79 -10.95
C SER A 130 -2.09 -1.41 -10.46
N ALA A 131 -3.02 -0.56 -10.01
CA ALA A 131 -2.74 0.78 -9.52
C ALA A 131 -3.05 0.91 -8.02
N ILE A 132 -2.09 1.41 -7.25
CA ILE A 132 -2.31 1.77 -5.84
C ILE A 132 -3.27 2.96 -5.80
N ARG A 133 -4.27 2.88 -4.93
CA ARG A 133 -5.28 3.93 -4.77
C ARG A 133 -4.98 4.72 -3.50
N MET A 134 -5.04 6.04 -3.57
CA MET A 134 -4.66 6.95 -2.49
C MET A 134 -5.83 7.85 -2.13
N SER A 135 -6.03 8.15 -0.86
CA SER A 135 -7.04 9.16 -0.45
C SER A 135 -6.77 9.71 0.95
N GLU A 136 -7.43 10.81 1.29
CA GLU A 136 -7.71 11.11 2.69
C GLU A 136 -8.64 10.04 3.27
N THR A 137 -8.47 9.71 4.55
CA THR A 137 -9.34 8.77 5.25
C THR A 137 -10.64 9.46 5.67
N LYS A 138 -11.78 8.96 5.21
CA LYS A 138 -13.11 9.44 5.57
C LYS A 138 -13.32 9.33 7.08
N ASN A 139 -13.90 10.37 7.69
CA ASN A 139 -14.16 10.47 9.13
C ASN A 139 -12.92 10.55 10.04
N PHE A 140 -11.73 10.80 9.50
CA PHE A 140 -10.52 11.09 10.26
C PHE A 140 -10.11 12.56 10.10
N PRO A 141 -9.22 13.08 10.97
CA PRO A 141 -8.70 14.45 10.82
C PRO A 141 -8.12 14.70 9.43
N LYS A 142 -8.29 15.93 8.93
CA LYS A 142 -7.75 16.36 7.63
C LYS A 142 -6.25 16.04 7.53
N GLY A 143 -5.81 15.54 6.38
CA GLY A 143 -4.43 15.11 6.17
C GLY A 143 -4.10 13.71 6.70
N THR A 144 -5.06 12.96 7.25
CA THR A 144 -4.89 11.52 7.48
C THR A 144 -4.98 10.83 6.14
N ILE A 145 -3.84 10.38 5.60
CA ILE A 145 -3.78 9.71 4.29
C ILE A 145 -3.73 8.20 4.46
N GLN A 146 -4.45 7.52 3.58
CA GLN A 146 -4.40 6.09 3.38
C GLN A 146 -4.04 5.73 1.95
N MET A 147 -3.49 4.53 1.80
CA MET A 147 -3.34 3.84 0.53
C MET A 147 -4.13 2.54 0.54
N LEU A 148 -4.55 2.10 -0.64
CA LEU A 148 -5.10 0.79 -0.89
C LEU A 148 -4.24 0.08 -1.93
N ILE A 149 -3.84 -1.14 -1.59
CA ILE A 149 -3.26 -2.10 -2.53
C ILE A 149 -4.41 -2.97 -3.03
N PRO A 150 -4.78 -2.92 -4.33
CA PRO A 150 -5.85 -3.74 -4.90
C PRO A 150 -5.70 -5.23 -4.57
N THR A 151 -6.82 -5.92 -4.38
CA THR A 151 -6.84 -7.36 -4.05
C THR A 151 -6.05 -8.20 -5.05
N TRP A 152 -6.13 -7.89 -6.34
CA TRP A 152 -5.35 -8.57 -7.37
C TRP A 152 -3.83 -8.43 -7.14
N MET A 153 -3.37 -7.22 -6.82
CA MET A 153 -1.96 -6.95 -6.54
C MET A 153 -1.45 -7.70 -5.30
N VAL A 154 -2.27 -7.75 -4.24
CA VAL A 154 -1.93 -8.48 -3.01
C VAL A 154 -1.78 -9.98 -3.32
N ARG A 155 -2.75 -10.58 -4.00
CA ARG A 155 -2.73 -12.02 -4.34
C ARG A 155 -1.57 -12.42 -5.26
N ARG A 156 -1.14 -11.53 -6.15
CA ARG A 156 0.00 -11.73 -7.06
C ARG A 156 1.34 -11.30 -6.45
N ASN A 157 1.32 -10.74 -5.24
CA ASN A 157 2.49 -10.17 -4.57
C ASN A 157 3.30 -9.23 -5.48
N ILE A 158 2.60 -8.32 -6.17
CA ILE A 158 3.20 -7.43 -7.19
C ILE A 158 4.29 -6.55 -6.58
N LEU A 159 4.03 -6.03 -5.37
CA LEU A 159 4.95 -5.14 -4.65
C LEU A 159 6.03 -5.88 -3.85
N LYS A 160 6.05 -7.22 -3.88
CA LYS A 160 6.96 -8.06 -3.09
C LYS A 160 6.96 -7.69 -1.61
N THR A 161 5.76 -7.63 -1.04
CA THR A 161 5.55 -7.15 0.32
C THR A 161 6.11 -8.11 1.37
N SER A 162 6.35 -7.58 2.57
CA SER A 162 6.43 -8.32 3.83
C SER A 162 5.61 -7.59 4.88
N ALA A 163 5.12 -8.32 5.87
CA ALA A 163 4.37 -7.72 6.96
C ALA A 163 4.52 -8.53 8.24
N HIS A 164 4.51 -7.81 9.36
CA HIS A 164 4.53 -8.40 10.68
C HIS A 164 3.64 -7.58 11.62
N CYS A 165 2.98 -8.30 12.53
CA CYS A 165 2.00 -7.78 13.44
C CYS A 165 2.38 -8.07 14.90
N TYR A 166 2.08 -7.12 15.79
CA TYR A 166 2.33 -7.22 17.22
C TYR A 166 1.08 -6.87 18.01
N ALA A 167 0.85 -7.61 19.10
CA ALA A 167 -0.21 -7.31 20.05
C ALA A 167 -0.04 -5.95 20.75
N ASN A 168 1.19 -5.44 20.80
CA ASN A 168 1.53 -4.19 21.44
C ASN A 168 2.24 -3.28 20.43
N ALA A 169 1.70 -2.08 20.22
CA ALA A 169 2.25 -1.09 19.29
C ALA A 169 3.71 -0.71 19.60
N GLN A 170 4.13 -0.89 20.84
CA GLN A 170 5.46 -0.57 21.35
C GLN A 170 6.49 -1.58 20.85
N ASN A 171 6.07 -2.74 20.36
CA ASN A 171 6.95 -3.75 19.78
C ASN A 171 7.18 -3.54 18.27
N LEU A 172 6.48 -2.59 17.64
CA LEU A 172 6.75 -2.25 16.25
C LEU A 172 8.16 -1.66 16.10
N PRO A 173 8.94 -2.12 15.11
CA PRO A 173 10.27 -1.60 14.85
C PRO A 173 10.25 -0.18 14.27
N TYR A 174 9.12 0.21 13.67
CA TYR A 174 8.93 1.52 13.06
C TYR A 174 8.08 2.46 13.93
N ARG A 175 8.48 3.73 13.96
CA ARG A 175 7.81 4.82 14.69
C ARG A 175 7.38 5.98 13.80
N GLY A 176 8.14 6.23 12.73
CA GLY A 176 7.91 7.35 11.82
C GLY A 176 6.66 7.17 10.96
N ALA A 177 6.06 8.28 10.56
CA ALA A 177 5.05 8.26 9.52
C ALA A 177 5.69 7.98 8.15
N VAL A 178 4.97 7.31 7.28
CA VAL A 178 5.38 7.12 5.88
C VAL A 178 5.06 8.40 5.11
N SER A 179 6.06 8.93 4.39
CA SER A 179 5.89 10.07 3.52
C SER A 179 5.41 9.61 2.14
N PHE A 180 4.10 9.48 1.96
CA PHE A 180 3.55 9.12 0.64
C PHE A 180 3.82 10.19 -0.41
N ASP A 181 3.98 11.45 0.00
CA ASP A 181 4.26 12.55 -0.93
C ASP A 181 5.67 12.44 -1.57
N ASP A 182 6.58 11.62 -1.00
CA ASP A 182 7.92 11.37 -1.56
C ASP A 182 7.93 10.32 -2.68
N TRP A 183 6.78 9.68 -2.95
CA TRP A 183 6.70 8.62 -3.95
C TRP A 183 6.51 9.17 -5.37
N GLY A 184 6.99 8.40 -6.36
CA GLY A 184 6.78 8.67 -7.78
C GLY A 184 5.60 7.91 -8.39
N ASN A 185 5.39 8.15 -9.69
CA ASN A 185 4.41 7.48 -10.54
C ASN A 185 2.93 7.74 -10.19
N TYR A 186 2.64 8.96 -9.74
CA TYR A 186 1.28 9.45 -9.58
C TYR A 186 0.70 9.87 -10.93
N ARG A 187 -0.49 9.35 -11.26
CA ARG A 187 -1.19 9.67 -12.52
C ARG A 187 -2.10 10.88 -12.43
N ASN A 188 -2.37 11.36 -11.22
CA ASN A 188 -3.09 12.60 -10.97
C ASN A 188 -2.58 13.29 -9.71
N ARG A 189 -2.91 14.57 -9.58
CA ARG A 189 -2.57 15.37 -8.40
C ARG A 189 -3.43 14.97 -7.21
N LYS A 190 -2.86 15.09 -6.01
CA LYS A 190 -3.57 15.00 -4.74
C LYS A 190 -4.73 16.02 -4.74
N PRO A 191 -5.98 15.60 -4.49
CA PRO A 191 -7.11 16.50 -4.36
C PRO A 191 -6.85 17.50 -3.24
N THR A 192 -7.17 18.77 -3.47
CA THR A 192 -7.04 19.88 -2.51
C THR A 192 -8.22 19.95 -1.55
#